data_AF-A0A7J6BA52-F1
#
_entry.id   AF-A0A7J6BA52-F1
#
_cell.length_a   1.000
_cell.length_b   1.000
_cell.length_c   1.000
_cell.angle_alpha   90.00
_cell.angle_beta   90.00
_cell.angle_gamma   90.00
#
_symmetry.space_group_name_H-M   'P 1'
#
loop_
_entity.id
_entity.type
_entity.pdbx_description
1 polymer ?
#
loop_
_entity_poly.entity_id
_entity_poly.type
_entity_poly.pdbx_seq_one_letter_code
_entity_poly.pdbx_strand_id
1 'polypeptide(L)'
;MAEAHQAVAFQFTITPEGFDLQLSRQALNQIYISGLRSWKKRISRVKNGVLKGMYPASPSSWLFVAVVTLATMYAETDPSMGLISKIQDHLPLSVSLSAHGQTMLSALLFSTLLWFSLVLTLRFCLKLLLSYHRWMFETHGHISTTTKLWVSMVKLLSSRKPLLYSYQSSLPHLPVPPIRDTLQRYLESVRPLLSPAEFDGMKQLADDFEKNLGTRLQTYLKLKALWATNYVSDWWEEYVYLRGRSPIMVNSNYYGMDFLYVTPTTKQAARAGNTITALLLYRRKVNREELKPSRVPGTVIPLCAAQCERMFNTTRTPGEVTDTLQHWQDSEFVAVYHRGRYFRLWVYSAGRLLSPREIQHQIQKILDDPTTPVPGEEKLGALSRKQGSLGPCEEAVLQLRGK
;
A
#
# COMPACT_ATOMS: atom_id res chain seq x y z
N MET A 1 14.02 17.16 -7.03
CA MET A 1 15.27 16.90 -7.81
C MET A 1 15.06 16.33 -9.22
N ALA A 2 13.84 15.97 -9.66
CA ALA A 2 13.56 15.99 -11.11
C ALA A 2 13.85 17.41 -11.68
N GLU A 3 13.59 18.43 -10.86
CA GLU A 3 13.89 19.85 -11.14
C GLU A 3 15.38 20.16 -11.32
N ALA A 4 16.30 19.47 -10.64
CA ALA A 4 17.74 19.78 -10.76
C ALA A 4 18.34 19.25 -12.08
N HIS A 5 17.84 18.12 -12.59
CA HIS A 5 18.18 17.66 -13.93
C HIS A 5 17.41 18.42 -15.03
N GLN A 6 16.22 18.94 -14.73
CA GLN A 6 15.51 19.87 -15.61
C GLN A 6 16.24 21.22 -15.71
N ALA A 7 16.85 21.73 -14.64
CA ALA A 7 17.61 22.97 -14.65
C ALA A 7 18.88 22.93 -15.50
N VAL A 8 19.47 21.75 -15.72
CA VAL A 8 20.60 21.55 -16.66
C VAL A 8 20.11 21.37 -18.10
N ALA A 9 18.83 21.06 -18.32
CA ALA A 9 18.23 20.96 -19.66
C ALA A 9 17.92 22.32 -20.29
N PHE A 10 17.78 23.34 -19.44
CA PHE A 10 17.48 24.72 -19.81
C PHE A 10 18.44 25.65 -19.07
N GLN A 11 19.66 25.84 -19.58
CA GLN A 11 20.48 26.96 -19.14
C GLN A 11 19.90 28.22 -19.77
N PHE A 12 19.26 29.03 -18.93
CA PHE A 12 18.83 30.38 -19.26
C PHE A 12 19.92 31.35 -18.78
N THR A 13 20.66 31.92 -19.73
CA THR A 13 21.61 33.00 -19.46
C THR A 13 21.11 34.25 -20.15
N ILE A 14 20.77 35.28 -19.36
CA ILE A 14 20.40 36.59 -19.87
C ILE A 14 21.70 37.34 -20.12
N THR A 15 22.06 37.55 -21.39
CA THR A 15 23.19 38.40 -21.78
C THR A 15 22.67 39.76 -22.29
N PRO A 16 23.50 40.81 -22.31
CA PRO A 16 23.10 42.14 -22.81
C PRO A 16 22.66 42.15 -24.29
N GLU A 17 22.97 41.08 -25.05
CA GLU A 17 22.70 40.95 -26.48
C GLU A 17 21.44 40.10 -26.80
N GLY A 18 20.80 39.49 -25.79
CA GLY A 18 19.55 38.73 -25.97
C GLY A 18 19.42 37.49 -25.09
N PHE A 19 18.43 36.66 -25.41
CA PHE A 19 18.17 35.39 -24.71
C PHE A 19 19.00 34.26 -25.34
N ASP A 20 19.95 33.68 -24.59
CA ASP A 20 20.66 32.45 -25.00
C ASP A 20 20.01 31.23 -24.33
N LEU A 21 19.54 30.29 -25.14
CA LEU A 21 18.83 29.08 -24.72
C LEU A 21 19.60 27.83 -25.18
N GLN A 22 20.43 27.27 -24.32
CA GLN A 22 21.13 26.03 -24.62
C GLN A 22 20.27 24.80 -24.32
N LEU A 23 19.50 24.37 -25.32
CA LEU A 23 18.69 23.15 -25.28
C LEU A 23 19.52 21.91 -25.63
N SER A 24 19.90 21.12 -24.61
CA SER A 24 20.53 19.82 -24.86
C SER A 24 19.52 18.81 -25.41
N ARG A 25 19.72 18.34 -26.65
CA ARG A 25 18.90 17.26 -27.26
C ARG A 25 18.85 16.00 -26.39
N GLN A 26 19.94 15.69 -25.69
CA GLN A 26 19.99 14.55 -24.78
C GLN A 26 19.06 14.76 -23.58
N ALA A 27 19.02 15.97 -23.03
CA ALA A 27 18.14 16.30 -21.91
C ALA A 27 16.66 16.28 -22.31
N LEU A 28 16.31 16.82 -23.48
CA LEU A 28 14.95 16.71 -24.04
C LEU A 28 14.52 15.25 -24.23
N ASN A 29 15.41 14.40 -24.74
CA ASN A 29 15.12 12.97 -24.89
C ASN A 29 14.89 12.28 -23.53
N GLN A 30 15.67 12.62 -22.50
CA GLN A 30 15.43 12.10 -21.14
C GLN A 30 14.10 12.58 -20.56
N ILE A 31 13.75 13.85 -20.76
CA ILE A 31 12.44 14.40 -20.37
C ILE A 31 11.32 13.63 -21.07
N TYR A 32 11.44 13.41 -22.38
CA TYR A 32 10.46 12.64 -23.16
C TYR A 32 10.32 11.19 -22.65
N ILE A 33 11.42 10.47 -22.45
CA ILE A 33 11.42 9.08 -21.95
C ILE A 33 10.82 9.02 -20.54
N SER A 34 11.17 9.96 -19.67
CA SER A 34 10.63 10.03 -18.30
C SER A 34 9.12 10.34 -18.31
N GLY A 35 8.66 11.22 -19.20
CA GLY A 35 7.25 11.53 -19.43
C GLY A 35 6.47 10.31 -19.89
N LEU A 36 6.96 9.60 -20.91
CA LEU A 36 6.37 8.34 -21.38
C LEU A 36 6.28 7.29 -20.27
N ARG A 37 7.33 7.16 -19.46
CA ARG A 37 7.36 6.23 -18.31
C ARG A 37 6.31 6.60 -17.27
N SER A 38 6.21 7.88 -16.91
CA SER A 38 5.22 8.37 -15.95
C SER A 38 3.80 8.12 -16.45
N TRP A 39 3.54 8.40 -17.73
CA TRP A 39 2.25 8.17 -18.35
C TRP A 39 1.86 6.69 -18.39
N LYS A 40 2.79 5.80 -18.79
CA LYS A 40 2.59 4.33 -18.74
C LYS A 40 2.26 3.85 -17.32
N LYS A 41 2.95 4.37 -16.29
CA LYS A 41 2.65 4.05 -14.88
C LYS A 41 1.27 4.54 -14.48
N ARG A 42 0.87 5.74 -14.90
CA ARG A 42 -0.47 6.30 -14.61
C ARG A 42 -1.57 5.43 -15.21
N ILE A 43 -1.44 5.04 -16.49
CA ILE A 43 -2.38 4.12 -17.14
C ILE A 43 -2.44 2.79 -16.42
N SER A 44 -1.29 2.21 -16.07
CA SER A 44 -1.25 0.94 -15.32
C SER A 44 -1.96 1.05 -13.97
N ARG A 45 -1.79 2.17 -13.25
CA ARG A 45 -2.49 2.42 -11.98
C ARG A 45 -3.99 2.57 -12.16
N VAL A 46 -4.44 3.29 -13.18
CA VAL A 46 -5.88 3.43 -13.52
C VAL A 46 -6.47 2.07 -13.87
N LYS A 47 -5.81 1.31 -14.75
CA LYS A 47 -6.21 -0.06 -15.11
C LYS A 47 -6.34 -0.95 -13.87
N ASN A 48 -5.32 -0.95 -12.99
CA ASN A 48 -5.36 -1.73 -11.76
C ASN A 48 -6.47 -1.24 -10.82
N GLY A 49 -6.69 0.06 -10.71
CA GLY A 49 -7.80 0.66 -9.96
C GLY A 49 -9.16 0.13 -10.42
N VAL A 50 -9.39 0.11 -11.74
CA VAL A 50 -10.58 -0.49 -12.35
C VAL A 50 -10.65 -1.98 -12.01
N LEU A 51 -9.62 -2.77 -12.31
CA LEU A 51 -9.62 -4.22 -12.05
C LEU A 51 -9.88 -4.58 -10.58
N LYS A 52 -9.35 -3.80 -9.64
CA LYS A 52 -9.61 -3.97 -8.20
C LYS A 52 -11.03 -3.57 -7.82
N GLY A 53 -11.54 -2.46 -8.34
CA GLY A 53 -12.91 -2.01 -8.09
C GLY A 53 -13.97 -3.00 -8.60
N MET A 54 -13.62 -3.78 -9.63
CA MET A 54 -14.48 -4.80 -10.23
C MET A 54 -14.37 -6.17 -9.53
N TYR A 55 -13.37 -6.38 -8.66
CA TYR A 55 -13.18 -7.66 -7.96
C TYR A 55 -14.39 -7.95 -7.05
N PRO A 56 -14.91 -9.20 -6.98
CA PRO A 56 -14.37 -10.44 -7.53
C PRO A 56 -14.72 -10.74 -9.01
N ALA A 57 -15.50 -9.88 -9.65
CA ALA A 57 -15.84 -10.02 -11.06
C ALA A 57 -14.69 -9.58 -11.99
N SER A 58 -14.89 -9.73 -13.30
CA SER A 58 -13.91 -9.35 -14.33
C SER A 58 -14.55 -8.51 -15.44
N PRO A 59 -13.78 -7.73 -16.22
CA PRO A 59 -14.30 -7.04 -17.40
C PRO A 59 -15.01 -7.95 -18.40
N SER A 60 -14.55 -9.20 -18.54
CA SER A 60 -15.21 -10.19 -19.40
C SER A 60 -16.62 -10.56 -18.90
N SER A 61 -16.87 -10.53 -17.60
CA SER A 61 -18.22 -10.79 -17.06
C SER A 61 -19.20 -9.67 -17.39
N TRP A 62 -18.73 -8.42 -17.52
CA TRP A 62 -19.57 -7.31 -18.00
C TRP A 62 -19.98 -7.54 -19.46
N LEU A 63 -19.01 -7.92 -20.30
CA LEU A 63 -19.28 -8.23 -21.71
C LEU A 63 -20.32 -9.35 -21.83
N PHE A 64 -20.21 -10.38 -20.99
CA PHE A 64 -21.21 -11.45 -20.94
C PHE A 64 -22.61 -10.93 -20.60
N VAL A 65 -22.75 -10.11 -19.55
CA VAL A 65 -24.05 -9.51 -19.18
C VAL A 65 -24.60 -8.63 -20.31
N ALA A 66 -23.76 -7.82 -20.95
CA ALA A 66 -24.16 -6.96 -22.06
C ALA A 66 -24.62 -7.76 -23.28
N VAL A 67 -23.86 -8.79 -23.68
CA VAL A 67 -24.21 -9.66 -24.81
C VAL A 67 -25.51 -10.43 -24.52
N VAL A 68 -25.66 -10.99 -23.33
CA VAL A 68 -26.88 -11.70 -22.93
C VAL A 68 -28.08 -10.76 -22.96
N THR A 69 -27.96 -9.55 -22.40
CA THR A 69 -29.05 -8.56 -22.38
C THR A 69 -29.45 -8.16 -23.80
N LEU A 70 -28.48 -7.87 -24.67
CA LEU A 70 -28.74 -7.55 -26.07
C LEU A 70 -29.39 -8.74 -26.80
N ALA A 71 -28.88 -9.96 -26.61
CA ALA A 71 -29.42 -11.17 -27.23
C ALA A 71 -30.88 -11.42 -26.79
N THR A 72 -31.19 -11.27 -25.51
CA THR A 72 -32.56 -11.41 -25.00
C THR A 72 -33.49 -10.35 -25.57
N MET A 73 -33.00 -9.11 -25.75
CA MET A 73 -33.78 -8.06 -26.39
C MET A 73 -34.07 -8.35 -27.87
N TYR A 74 -33.09 -8.86 -28.63
CA TYR A 74 -33.32 -9.28 -30.02
C TYR A 74 -34.23 -10.50 -30.12
N ALA A 75 -34.32 -11.31 -29.07
CA ALA A 75 -35.26 -12.43 -28.97
C ALA A 75 -36.66 -12.02 -28.46
N GLU A 76 -36.95 -10.71 -28.36
CA GLU A 76 -38.22 -10.14 -27.87
C GLU A 76 -38.60 -10.54 -26.43
N THR A 77 -37.68 -11.13 -25.69
CA THR A 77 -37.82 -11.38 -24.26
C THR A 77 -37.18 -10.23 -23.50
N ASP A 78 -37.96 -9.34 -22.89
CA ASP A 78 -37.39 -8.24 -22.10
C ASP A 78 -36.95 -8.74 -20.71
N PRO A 79 -35.64 -8.93 -20.45
CA PRO A 79 -35.17 -9.37 -19.14
C PRO A 79 -35.26 -8.25 -18.09
N SER A 80 -35.48 -7.00 -18.52
CA SER A 80 -35.45 -5.82 -17.69
C SER A 80 -36.82 -5.46 -17.12
N MET A 81 -37.89 -6.18 -17.46
CA MET A 81 -39.26 -5.89 -17.03
C MET A 81 -39.66 -4.42 -17.28
N GLY A 82 -39.31 -3.87 -18.44
CA GLY A 82 -39.60 -2.49 -18.84
C GLY A 82 -38.67 -1.43 -18.25
N LEU A 83 -37.54 -1.81 -17.62
CA LEU A 83 -36.55 -0.84 -17.16
C LEU A 83 -35.77 -0.21 -18.32
N ILE A 84 -35.50 -0.95 -19.39
CA ILE A 84 -34.75 -0.43 -20.55
C ILE A 84 -35.55 0.66 -21.27
N SER A 85 -36.86 0.49 -21.43
CA SER A 85 -37.74 1.52 -22.00
C SER A 85 -37.83 2.76 -21.10
N LYS A 86 -37.95 2.57 -19.77
CA LYS A 86 -37.88 3.71 -18.83
C LYS A 86 -36.58 4.50 -18.91
N ILE A 87 -35.44 3.82 -19.07
CA ILE A 87 -34.13 4.47 -19.27
C ILE A 87 -34.15 5.25 -20.58
N GLN A 88 -34.69 4.66 -21.65
CA GLN A 88 -34.83 5.31 -22.95
C GLN A 88 -35.63 6.61 -22.87
N ASP A 89 -36.76 6.61 -22.16
CA ASP A 89 -37.64 7.78 -22.00
C ASP A 89 -36.97 8.96 -21.26
N HIS A 90 -36.01 8.67 -20.39
CA HIS A 90 -35.31 9.67 -19.57
C HIS A 90 -33.96 10.12 -20.15
N LEU A 91 -33.54 9.58 -21.29
CA LEU A 91 -32.29 9.98 -21.93
C LEU A 91 -32.49 11.31 -22.68
N PRO A 92 -31.72 12.38 -22.35
CA PRO A 92 -31.83 13.69 -22.99
C PRO A 92 -31.27 13.72 -24.43
N LEU A 93 -30.90 12.56 -24.98
CA LEU A 93 -30.24 12.39 -26.28
C LEU A 93 -31.21 12.02 -27.41
N SER A 94 -32.52 12.16 -27.18
CA SER A 94 -33.57 11.76 -28.13
C SER A 94 -33.49 12.47 -29.49
N VAL A 95 -32.82 13.63 -29.55
CA VAL A 95 -32.69 14.46 -30.75
C VAL A 95 -31.52 14.05 -31.65
N SER A 96 -30.53 13.29 -31.16
CA SER A 96 -29.27 13.01 -31.88
C SER A 96 -29.05 11.56 -32.28
N LEU A 97 -29.85 10.62 -31.76
CA LEU A 97 -29.69 9.18 -31.99
C LEU A 97 -30.95 8.58 -32.62
N SER A 98 -30.76 7.65 -33.56
CA SER A 98 -31.87 6.86 -34.13
C SER A 98 -32.55 6.01 -33.06
N ALA A 99 -33.82 5.64 -33.28
CA ALA A 99 -34.59 4.81 -32.34
C ALA A 99 -33.83 3.51 -31.96
N HIS A 100 -33.20 2.86 -32.94
CA HIS A 100 -32.36 1.69 -32.71
C HIS A 100 -31.13 2.00 -31.84
N GLY A 101 -30.45 3.14 -32.10
CA GLY A 101 -29.31 3.59 -31.31
C GLY A 101 -29.68 3.91 -29.85
N GLN A 102 -30.87 4.50 -29.62
CA GLN A 102 -31.37 4.78 -28.28
C GLN A 102 -31.68 3.49 -27.51
N THR A 103 -32.29 2.50 -28.15
CA THR A 103 -32.57 1.19 -27.55
C THR A 103 -31.27 0.45 -27.21
N MET A 104 -30.28 0.43 -28.11
CA MET A 104 -28.97 -0.19 -27.82
C MET A 104 -28.23 0.51 -26.67
N LEU A 105 -28.25 1.85 -26.63
CA LEU A 105 -27.63 2.62 -25.56
C LEU A 105 -28.30 2.33 -24.21
N SER A 106 -29.63 2.31 -24.19
CA SER A 106 -30.42 2.03 -22.97
C SER A 106 -30.16 0.61 -22.46
N ALA A 107 -30.05 -0.36 -23.37
CA ALA A 107 -29.69 -1.74 -23.05
C ALA A 107 -28.28 -1.86 -22.46
N LEU A 108 -27.30 -1.14 -23.02
CA LEU A 108 -25.93 -1.11 -22.51
C LEU A 108 -25.85 -0.43 -21.13
N LEU A 109 -26.60 0.66 -20.92
CA LEU A 109 -26.70 1.33 -19.62
C LEU A 109 -27.32 0.40 -18.57
N PHE A 110 -28.44 -0.25 -18.89
CA PHE A 110 -29.07 -1.23 -18.01
C PHE A 110 -28.12 -2.38 -17.67
N SER A 111 -27.47 -2.98 -18.68
CA SER A 111 -26.50 -4.06 -18.50
C SER A 111 -25.34 -3.65 -17.58
N THR A 112 -24.88 -2.42 -17.71
CA THR A 112 -23.79 -1.86 -16.89
C THR A 112 -24.23 -1.65 -15.45
N LEU A 113 -25.42 -1.11 -15.21
CA LEU A 113 -26.00 -0.94 -13.86
C LEU A 113 -26.28 -2.28 -13.18
N LEU A 114 -26.85 -3.24 -13.92
CA LEU A 114 -27.09 -4.60 -13.45
C LEU A 114 -25.76 -5.28 -13.06
N TRP A 115 -24.77 -5.18 -13.94
CA TRP A 115 -23.45 -5.75 -13.69
C TRP A 115 -22.78 -5.10 -12.47
N PHE A 116 -22.82 -3.77 -12.33
CA PHE A 116 -22.27 -3.08 -11.17
C PHE A 116 -22.94 -3.52 -9.86
N SER A 117 -24.27 -3.68 -9.88
CA SER A 117 -25.07 -4.19 -8.75
C SER A 117 -24.67 -5.63 -8.39
N LEU A 118 -24.43 -6.48 -9.39
CA LEU A 118 -23.92 -7.84 -9.18
C LEU A 118 -22.53 -7.80 -8.52
N VAL A 119 -21.61 -6.95 -8.99
CA VAL A 119 -20.26 -6.83 -8.39
C VAL A 119 -20.33 -6.35 -6.94
N LEU A 120 -21.18 -5.37 -6.63
CA LEU A 120 -21.39 -4.92 -5.25
C LEU A 120 -21.93 -6.04 -4.36
N THR A 121 -22.91 -6.79 -4.86
CA THR A 121 -23.49 -7.94 -4.14
C THR A 121 -22.44 -9.02 -3.88
N LEU A 122 -21.66 -9.40 -4.90
CA LEU A 122 -20.59 -10.38 -4.75
C LEU A 122 -19.52 -9.93 -3.74
N ARG A 123 -19.15 -8.64 -3.75
CA ARG A 123 -18.23 -8.06 -2.75
C ARG A 123 -18.79 -8.12 -1.35
N PHE A 124 -20.08 -7.78 -1.19
CA PHE A 124 -20.75 -7.83 0.10
C PHE A 124 -20.81 -9.28 0.62
N CYS A 125 -21.19 -10.24 -0.22
CA CYS A 125 -21.18 -11.67 0.11
C CYS A 125 -19.78 -12.15 0.51
N LEU A 126 -18.74 -11.76 -0.25
CA LEU A 126 -17.37 -12.11 0.09
C LEU A 126 -16.95 -11.50 1.43
N LYS A 127 -17.33 -10.25 1.72
CA LYS A 127 -17.07 -9.60 3.00
C LYS A 127 -17.75 -10.32 4.17
N LEU A 128 -19.01 -10.73 4.00
CA LEU A 128 -19.73 -11.51 5.00
C LEU A 128 -19.05 -12.87 5.25
N LEU A 129 -18.64 -13.56 4.19
CA LEU A 129 -17.89 -14.82 4.34
C LEU A 129 -16.56 -14.59 5.06
N LEU A 130 -15.80 -13.56 4.71
CA LEU A 130 -14.52 -13.26 5.36
C LEU A 130 -14.68 -12.76 6.81
N SER A 131 -15.89 -12.34 7.21
CA SER A 131 -16.20 -11.96 8.60
C SER A 131 -16.41 -13.17 9.53
N TYR A 132 -16.55 -14.38 8.97
CA TYR A 132 -16.65 -15.61 9.75
C TYR A 132 -15.31 -15.93 10.42
N HIS A 133 -15.31 -16.05 11.74
CA HIS A 133 -14.10 -16.23 12.56
C HIS A 133 -14.06 -17.56 13.33
N ARG A 134 -15.12 -18.37 13.33
CA ARG A 134 -15.15 -19.61 14.14
C ARG A 134 -14.08 -20.61 13.73
N TRP A 135 -13.66 -20.60 12.46
CA TRP A 135 -12.56 -21.42 11.95
C TRP A 135 -11.25 -21.24 12.74
N MET A 136 -11.02 -20.07 13.37
CA MET A 136 -9.80 -19.81 14.17
C MET A 136 -9.77 -20.57 15.49
N PHE A 137 -10.94 -20.97 16.00
CA PHE A 137 -11.08 -21.66 17.28
C PHE A 137 -11.27 -23.17 17.11
N GLU A 138 -11.25 -23.67 15.87
CA GLU A 138 -11.30 -25.11 15.60
C GLU A 138 -9.95 -25.76 15.96
N THR A 139 -10.02 -26.94 16.56
CA THR A 139 -8.83 -27.72 16.92
C THR A 139 -8.11 -28.22 15.66
N HIS A 140 -6.79 -28.14 15.64
CA HIS A 140 -5.97 -28.65 14.55
C HIS A 140 -6.28 -30.12 14.28
N GLY A 141 -6.51 -30.47 13.00
CA GLY A 141 -6.84 -31.84 12.57
C GLY A 141 -8.33 -32.15 12.46
N HIS A 142 -9.21 -31.40 13.13
CA HIS A 142 -10.67 -31.60 13.07
C HIS A 142 -11.36 -30.35 12.52
N ILE A 143 -11.66 -30.35 11.21
CA ILE A 143 -12.40 -29.26 10.56
C ILE A 143 -13.88 -29.63 10.49
N SER A 144 -14.75 -28.76 11.01
CA SER A 144 -16.20 -28.98 10.96
C SER A 144 -16.74 -28.98 9.52
N THR A 145 -17.86 -29.66 9.30
CA THR A 145 -18.56 -29.63 7.99
C THR A 145 -18.96 -28.20 7.61
N THR A 146 -19.34 -27.38 8.60
CA THR A 146 -19.67 -25.97 8.40
C THR A 146 -18.47 -25.17 7.86
N THR A 147 -17.29 -25.35 8.44
CA THR A 147 -16.06 -24.70 7.98
C THR A 147 -15.63 -25.21 6.61
N LYS A 148 -15.80 -26.50 6.30
CA LYS A 148 -15.54 -27.06 4.95
C LYS A 148 -16.43 -26.43 3.88
N LEU A 149 -17.73 -26.31 4.15
CA LEU A 149 -18.69 -25.65 3.25
C LEU A 149 -18.34 -24.18 3.08
N TRP A 150 -18.06 -23.48 4.17
CA TRP A 150 -17.65 -22.08 4.15
C TRP A 150 -16.38 -21.85 3.32
N VAL A 151 -15.32 -22.65 3.51
CA VAL A 151 -14.09 -22.58 2.70
C VAL A 151 -14.41 -22.77 1.21
N SER A 152 -15.32 -23.69 0.88
CA SER A 152 -15.73 -23.93 -0.51
C SER A 152 -16.44 -22.72 -1.10
N MET A 153 -17.32 -22.05 -0.33
CA MET A 153 -17.97 -20.81 -0.75
C MET A 153 -16.96 -19.66 -0.95
N VAL A 154 -16.00 -19.50 -0.04
CA VAL A 154 -14.93 -18.50 -0.19
C VAL A 154 -14.12 -18.76 -1.46
N LYS A 155 -13.77 -20.02 -1.75
CA LYS A 155 -13.06 -20.40 -2.98
C LYS A 155 -13.88 -20.11 -4.24
N LEU A 156 -15.19 -20.34 -4.19
CA LEU A 156 -16.09 -20.12 -5.32
C LEU A 156 -16.21 -18.62 -5.67
N LEU A 157 -16.36 -17.77 -4.64
CA LEU A 157 -16.49 -16.33 -4.81
C LEU A 157 -15.16 -15.60 -5.02
N SER A 158 -14.04 -16.22 -4.65
CA SER A 158 -12.71 -15.67 -4.88
C SER A 158 -12.26 -15.91 -6.33
N SER A 159 -11.95 -14.85 -7.07
CA SER A 159 -11.40 -14.99 -8.43
C SER A 159 -10.04 -15.71 -8.44
N ARG A 160 -9.76 -16.41 -9.55
CA ARG A 160 -8.55 -17.23 -9.75
C ARG A 160 -7.26 -16.42 -9.90
N LYS A 161 -7.34 -15.14 -10.25
CA LYS A 161 -6.17 -14.27 -10.49
C LYS A 161 -6.33 -12.88 -9.84
N PRO A 162 -6.37 -12.79 -8.50
CA PRO A 162 -6.44 -11.51 -7.81
C PRO A 162 -5.13 -10.73 -7.96
N LEU A 163 -5.23 -9.41 -8.07
CA LEU A 163 -4.12 -8.48 -7.87
C LEU A 163 -3.82 -8.33 -6.38
N LEU A 164 -2.64 -7.81 -6.04
CA LEU A 164 -2.16 -7.66 -4.66
C LEU A 164 -3.20 -7.04 -3.71
N TYR A 165 -3.90 -6.00 -4.17
CA TYR A 165 -4.88 -5.28 -3.36
C TYR A 165 -6.35 -5.63 -3.67
N SER A 166 -6.62 -6.69 -4.44
CA SER A 166 -7.99 -7.05 -4.85
C SER A 166 -8.94 -7.27 -3.67
N TYR A 167 -8.48 -7.89 -2.58
CA TYR A 167 -9.31 -8.19 -1.42
C TYR A 167 -9.52 -7.01 -0.48
N GLN A 168 -8.77 -5.90 -0.61
CA GLN A 168 -8.77 -4.81 0.39
C GLN A 168 -10.18 -4.25 0.66
N SER A 169 -11.04 -4.19 -0.36
CA SER A 169 -12.43 -3.71 -0.23
C SER A 169 -13.40 -4.75 0.35
N SER A 170 -13.01 -6.03 0.36
CA SER A 170 -13.80 -7.15 0.86
C SER A 170 -13.32 -7.64 2.24
N LEU A 171 -12.21 -7.11 2.76
CA LEU A 171 -11.78 -7.47 4.11
C LEU A 171 -12.78 -6.94 5.15
N PRO A 172 -13.04 -7.71 6.22
CA PRO A 172 -13.89 -7.26 7.32
C PRO A 172 -13.21 -6.11 8.08
N HIS A 173 -14.03 -5.25 8.68
CA HIS A 173 -13.51 -4.28 9.65
C HIS A 173 -13.04 -4.99 10.91
N LEU A 174 -12.04 -4.43 11.58
CA LEU A 174 -11.61 -4.94 12.87
C LEU A 174 -12.75 -4.74 13.89
N PRO A 175 -13.25 -5.81 14.55
CA PRO A 175 -14.34 -5.69 15.50
C PRO A 175 -13.89 -4.97 16.77
N VAL A 176 -14.82 -4.22 17.37
CA VAL A 176 -14.64 -3.63 18.71
C VAL A 176 -15.15 -4.66 19.74
N PRO A 177 -14.28 -5.24 20.58
CA PRO A 177 -14.71 -6.21 21.58
C PRO A 177 -15.62 -5.54 22.63
N PRO A 178 -16.57 -6.29 23.24
CA PRO A 178 -17.32 -5.78 24.40
C PRO A 178 -16.37 -5.35 25.53
N ILE A 179 -16.75 -4.28 26.24
CA ILE A 179 -15.94 -3.75 27.34
C ILE A 179 -15.81 -4.79 28.46
N ARG A 180 -16.90 -5.47 28.81
CA ARG A 180 -16.91 -6.55 29.81
C ARG A 180 -15.93 -7.66 29.50
N ASP A 181 -15.95 -8.18 28.27
CA ASP A 181 -15.03 -9.23 27.82
C ASP A 181 -13.57 -8.76 27.89
N THR A 182 -13.33 -7.48 27.56
CA THR A 182 -11.99 -6.88 27.62
C THR A 182 -11.50 -6.77 29.06
N LEU A 183 -12.35 -6.30 29.98
CA LEU A 183 -12.04 -6.18 31.40
C LEU A 183 -11.84 -7.53 32.08
N GLN A 184 -12.66 -8.53 31.74
CA GLN A 184 -12.49 -9.89 32.23
C GLN A 184 -11.12 -10.45 31.84
N ARG A 185 -10.76 -10.38 30.55
CA ARG A 185 -9.45 -10.85 30.06
C ARG A 185 -8.30 -10.04 30.67
N TYR A 186 -8.49 -8.74 30.89
CA TYR A 186 -7.52 -7.91 31.59
C TYR A 186 -7.29 -8.43 33.01
N LEU A 187 -8.34 -8.63 33.80
CA LEU A 187 -8.26 -9.16 35.16
C LEU A 187 -7.61 -10.55 35.21
N GLU A 188 -7.97 -11.43 34.28
CA GLU A 188 -7.33 -12.75 34.11
C GLU A 188 -5.82 -12.60 33.83
N SER A 189 -5.42 -11.63 33.00
CA SER A 189 -4.02 -11.41 32.63
C SER A 189 -3.16 -10.84 33.75
N VAL A 190 -3.73 -10.00 34.62
CA VAL A 190 -2.99 -9.38 35.74
C VAL A 190 -3.07 -10.21 37.02
N ARG A 191 -4.01 -11.16 37.13
CA ARG A 191 -4.17 -12.04 38.30
C ARG A 191 -2.85 -12.67 38.77
N PRO A 192 -2.00 -13.28 37.92
CA PRO A 192 -0.76 -13.89 38.39
C PRO A 192 0.32 -12.87 38.81
N LEU A 193 0.13 -11.58 38.53
CA LEU A 193 1.09 -10.51 38.82
C LEU A 193 0.81 -9.78 40.14
N LEU A 194 -0.36 -10.02 40.75
CA LEU A 194 -0.88 -9.23 41.87
C LEU A 194 -1.14 -10.10 43.10
N SER A 195 -0.89 -9.53 44.29
CA SER A 195 -1.34 -10.13 45.54
C SER A 195 -2.88 -10.19 45.61
N PRO A 196 -3.47 -11.01 46.50
CA PRO A 196 -4.92 -11.06 46.68
C PRO A 196 -5.56 -9.69 46.93
N ALA A 197 -4.97 -8.89 47.82
CA ALA A 197 -5.49 -7.56 48.16
C ALA A 197 -5.43 -6.58 46.98
N GLU A 198 -4.31 -6.55 46.25
CA GLU A 198 -4.17 -5.69 45.05
C GLU A 198 -5.14 -6.11 43.94
N PHE A 199 -5.33 -7.42 43.75
CA PHE A 199 -6.25 -7.94 42.75
C PHE A 199 -7.70 -7.56 43.07
N ASP A 200 -8.11 -7.62 44.34
CA ASP A 200 -9.44 -7.18 44.75
C ASP A 200 -9.64 -5.68 44.55
N GLY A 201 -8.60 -4.87 44.80
CA GLY A 201 -8.59 -3.45 44.42
C GLY A 201 -8.74 -3.24 42.90
N MET A 202 -8.01 -4.00 42.07
CA MET A 202 -8.13 -3.92 40.61
C MET A 202 -9.52 -4.33 40.10
N LYS A 203 -10.17 -5.32 40.73
CA LYS A 203 -11.56 -5.67 40.40
C LYS A 203 -12.50 -4.50 40.62
N GLN A 204 -12.36 -3.81 41.75
CA GLN A 204 -13.22 -2.66 42.07
C GLN A 204 -13.03 -1.53 41.05
N LEU A 205 -11.77 -1.23 40.67
CA LEU A 205 -11.48 -0.23 39.65
C LEU A 205 -12.01 -0.64 38.26
N ALA A 206 -11.90 -1.92 37.89
CA ALA A 206 -12.43 -2.41 36.63
C ALA A 206 -13.97 -2.30 36.57
N ASP A 207 -14.65 -2.64 37.66
CA ASP A 207 -16.11 -2.53 37.79
C ASP A 207 -16.58 -1.05 37.76
N ASP A 208 -15.88 -0.16 38.47
CA ASP A 208 -16.13 1.28 38.42
C ASP A 208 -15.92 1.85 37.00
N PHE A 209 -14.83 1.46 36.34
CA PHE A 209 -14.57 1.87 34.96
C PHE A 209 -15.65 1.36 34.00
N GLU A 210 -16.10 0.11 34.13
CA GLU A 210 -17.17 -0.44 33.28
C GLU A 210 -18.45 0.38 33.40
N LYS A 211 -18.86 0.69 34.64
CA LYS A 211 -20.12 1.39 34.96
C LYS A 211 -20.08 2.87 34.58
N ASN A 212 -18.92 3.51 34.70
CA ASN A 212 -18.78 4.95 34.51
C ASN A 212 -18.09 5.29 33.16
N LEU A 213 -16.81 5.64 33.22
CA LEU A 213 -16.08 6.23 32.08
C LEU A 213 -15.99 5.28 30.88
N GLY A 214 -15.80 3.98 31.14
CA GLY A 214 -15.59 2.96 30.12
C GLY A 214 -16.76 2.85 29.15
N THR A 215 -18.01 2.92 29.62
CA THR A 215 -19.20 2.88 28.75
C THR A 215 -19.23 4.07 27.78
N ARG A 216 -18.86 5.26 28.25
CA ARG A 216 -18.78 6.46 27.41
C ARG A 216 -17.67 6.34 26.35
N LEU A 217 -16.48 5.91 26.76
CA LEU A 217 -15.34 5.70 25.84
C LEU A 217 -15.64 4.60 24.82
N GLN A 218 -16.28 3.52 25.24
CA GLN A 218 -16.69 2.43 24.36
C GLN A 218 -17.69 2.89 23.30
N THR A 219 -18.57 3.84 23.64
CA THR A 219 -19.50 4.45 22.68
C THR A 219 -18.74 5.23 21.61
N TYR A 220 -17.78 6.07 22.01
CA TYR A 220 -16.92 6.80 21.05
C TYR A 220 -16.08 5.86 20.18
N LEU A 221 -15.57 4.76 20.76
CA LEU A 221 -14.81 3.76 20.02
C LEU A 221 -15.67 3.05 18.96
N LYS A 222 -16.90 2.67 19.31
CA LYS A 222 -17.87 2.10 18.36
C LYS A 222 -18.20 3.08 17.25
N LEU A 223 -18.44 4.36 17.58
CA LEU A 223 -18.68 5.40 16.58
C LEU A 223 -17.48 5.52 15.62
N LYS A 224 -16.25 5.59 16.14
CA LYS A 224 -15.03 5.61 15.30
C LYS A 224 -14.96 4.38 14.38
N ALA A 225 -15.27 3.20 14.90
CA ALA A 225 -15.22 1.96 14.14
C ALA A 225 -16.24 1.88 12.98
N LEU A 226 -17.34 2.65 13.02
CA LEU A 226 -18.29 2.73 11.91
C LEU A 226 -17.71 3.47 10.69
N TRP A 227 -16.87 4.49 10.93
CA TRP A 227 -16.33 5.36 9.87
C TRP A 227 -14.90 4.98 9.46
N ALA A 228 -14.15 4.33 10.35
CA ALA A 228 -12.77 3.93 10.09
C ALA A 228 -12.70 2.57 9.36
N THR A 229 -11.79 2.43 8.40
CA THR A 229 -11.46 1.12 7.81
C THR A 229 -10.90 0.17 8.86
N ASN A 230 -10.06 0.68 9.75
CA ASN A 230 -9.61 0.03 10.97
C ASN A 230 -9.51 1.09 12.07
N TYR A 231 -10.19 0.88 13.20
CA TYR A 231 -10.28 1.89 14.26
C TYR A 231 -8.99 2.06 15.07
N VAL A 232 -8.02 1.16 14.93
CA VAL A 232 -6.77 1.13 15.69
C VAL A 232 -5.58 1.67 14.89
N SER A 233 -5.56 1.49 13.57
CA SER A 233 -4.34 1.67 12.77
C SER A 233 -3.72 3.07 12.86
N ASP A 234 -4.52 4.13 12.80
CA ASP A 234 -4.06 5.52 12.93
C ASP A 234 -3.47 5.80 14.32
N TRP A 235 -4.17 5.41 15.37
CA TRP A 235 -3.70 5.58 16.75
C TRP A 235 -2.47 4.71 17.05
N TRP A 236 -2.41 3.49 16.53
CA TRP A 236 -1.27 2.61 16.71
C TRP A 236 -0.03 3.20 16.04
N GLU A 237 -0.14 3.65 14.80
CA GLU A 237 0.96 4.30 14.08
C GLU A 237 1.43 5.56 14.82
N GLU A 238 0.50 6.43 15.20
CA GLU A 238 0.83 7.70 15.84
C GLU A 238 1.36 7.55 17.27
N TYR A 239 0.59 6.94 18.17
CA TYR A 239 0.89 6.95 19.60
C TYR A 239 1.94 5.92 20.00
N VAL A 240 1.99 4.76 19.34
CA VAL A 240 2.95 3.70 19.70
C VAL A 240 4.30 3.92 19.03
N TYR A 241 4.33 4.40 17.79
CA TYR A 241 5.60 4.55 17.05
C TYR A 241 6.03 5.99 16.86
N LEU A 242 5.16 6.85 16.31
CA LEU A 242 5.57 8.17 15.85
C LEU A 242 5.70 9.19 16.97
N ARG A 243 4.99 9.05 18.09
CA ARG A 243 5.15 9.92 19.28
C ARG A 243 6.21 9.42 20.25
N GLY A 244 6.56 8.13 20.20
CA GLY A 244 7.65 7.57 20.99
C GLY A 244 8.96 8.33 20.75
N ARG A 245 9.56 8.86 21.81
CA ARG A 245 10.79 9.67 21.73
C ARG A 245 12.07 8.84 21.92
N SER A 246 11.95 7.62 22.45
CA SER A 246 13.09 6.72 22.67
C SER A 246 13.82 6.39 21.36
N PRO A 247 15.16 6.24 21.38
CA PRO A 247 15.94 5.86 20.21
C PRO A 247 15.39 4.62 19.49
N ILE A 248 14.97 4.78 18.23
CA ILE A 248 14.30 3.70 17.47
C ILE A 248 15.26 2.57 17.08
N MET A 249 16.55 2.87 16.94
CA MET A 249 17.56 1.91 16.47
C MET A 249 17.73 0.71 17.40
N VAL A 250 17.45 0.87 18.70
CA VAL A 250 17.52 -0.20 19.71
C VAL A 250 16.13 -0.65 20.15
N ASN A 251 15.21 0.30 20.33
CA ASN A 251 13.94 0.02 21.01
C ASN A 251 12.80 -0.37 20.07
N SER A 252 12.94 -0.18 18.74
CA SER A 252 11.82 -0.38 17.81
C SER A 252 12.22 -1.04 16.49
N ASN A 253 13.39 -0.72 15.94
CA ASN A 253 13.84 -1.30 14.67
C ASN A 253 14.17 -2.78 14.87
N TYR A 254 13.77 -3.59 13.90
CA TYR A 254 14.12 -5.01 13.81
C TYR A 254 15.00 -5.25 12.57
N TYR A 255 15.82 -6.28 12.62
CA TYR A 255 16.59 -6.75 11.48
C TYR A 255 16.43 -8.26 11.31
N GLY A 256 16.48 -8.71 10.07
CA GLY A 256 16.57 -10.12 9.71
C GLY A 256 17.85 -10.35 8.92
N MET A 257 18.47 -11.51 9.13
CA MET A 257 19.63 -11.94 8.35
C MET A 257 19.16 -12.90 7.24
N ASP A 258 19.89 -12.87 6.12
CA ASP A 258 19.83 -13.88 5.04
C ASP A 258 20.12 -15.30 5.59
N PHE A 259 19.94 -16.32 4.76
CA PHE A 259 20.53 -17.65 4.93
C PHE A 259 22.02 -17.54 5.29
N LEU A 260 22.31 -17.67 6.58
CA LEU A 260 23.66 -17.58 7.16
C LEU A 260 24.67 -18.55 6.54
N TYR A 261 24.19 -19.57 5.81
CA TYR A 261 24.99 -20.69 5.33
C TYR A 261 25.26 -20.69 3.82
N VAL A 262 24.75 -19.71 3.07
CA VAL A 262 24.95 -19.67 1.61
C VAL A 262 25.60 -18.34 1.23
N THR A 263 26.83 -18.40 0.71
CA THR A 263 27.52 -17.25 0.13
C THR A 263 27.74 -17.49 -1.36
N PRO A 264 26.84 -17.04 -2.26
CA PRO A 264 26.91 -17.35 -3.69
C PRO A 264 28.20 -16.86 -4.38
N THR A 265 28.84 -15.83 -3.84
CA THR A 265 30.14 -15.32 -4.31
C THR A 265 30.81 -14.54 -3.19
N THR A 266 32.15 -14.52 -3.17
CA THR A 266 32.96 -13.73 -2.23
C THR A 266 33.01 -12.23 -2.58
N LYS A 267 32.68 -11.85 -3.81
CA LYS A 267 32.71 -10.46 -4.29
C LYS A 267 31.55 -9.63 -3.71
N GLN A 268 31.84 -8.73 -2.77
CA GLN A 268 30.85 -7.87 -2.12
C GLN A 268 30.03 -7.04 -3.13
N ALA A 269 30.70 -6.39 -4.10
CA ALA A 269 30.03 -5.59 -5.12
C ALA A 269 29.05 -6.41 -5.97
N ALA A 270 29.40 -7.66 -6.28
CA ALA A 270 28.53 -8.57 -7.04
C ALA A 270 27.30 -8.97 -6.22
N ARG A 271 27.47 -9.27 -4.92
CA ARG A 271 26.33 -9.53 -4.02
C ARG A 271 25.40 -8.31 -3.95
N ALA A 272 25.95 -7.13 -3.65
CA ALA A 272 25.18 -5.89 -3.57
C ALA A 272 24.41 -5.58 -4.88
N GLY A 273 25.05 -5.71 -6.04
CA GLY A 273 24.42 -5.48 -7.35
C GLY A 273 23.23 -6.41 -7.62
N ASN A 274 23.37 -7.70 -7.28
CA ASN A 274 22.28 -8.67 -7.42
C ASN A 274 21.16 -8.43 -6.40
N THR A 275 21.48 -8.14 -5.14
CA THR A 275 20.49 -7.82 -4.10
C THR A 275 19.68 -6.59 -4.47
N ILE A 276 20.33 -5.49 -4.88
CA ILE A 276 19.64 -4.27 -5.32
C ILE A 276 18.72 -4.57 -6.51
N THR A 277 19.19 -5.36 -7.49
CA THR A 277 18.37 -5.74 -8.64
C THR A 277 17.14 -6.56 -8.20
N ALA A 278 17.32 -7.56 -7.34
CA ALA A 278 16.23 -8.38 -6.82
C ALA A 278 15.18 -7.53 -6.07
N LEU A 279 15.62 -6.59 -5.23
CA LEU A 279 14.76 -5.65 -4.52
C LEU A 279 13.98 -4.75 -5.50
N LEU A 280 14.61 -4.24 -6.55
CA LEU A 280 13.95 -3.40 -7.55
C LEU A 280 12.96 -4.19 -8.44
N LEU A 281 13.25 -5.46 -8.73
CA LEU A 281 12.30 -6.36 -9.39
C LEU A 281 11.08 -6.64 -8.49
N TYR A 282 11.30 -6.83 -7.19
CA TYR A 282 10.21 -6.97 -6.23
C TYR A 282 9.38 -5.69 -6.12
N ARG A 283 10.03 -4.52 -5.98
CA ARG A 283 9.37 -3.20 -6.02
C ARG A 283 8.52 -3.02 -7.26
N ARG A 284 9.02 -3.44 -8.43
CA ARG A 284 8.25 -3.38 -9.68
C ARG A 284 6.98 -4.23 -9.60
N LYS A 285 7.02 -5.44 -9.02
CA LYS A 285 5.85 -6.30 -8.81
C LYS A 285 4.86 -5.68 -7.82
N VAL A 286 5.33 -5.08 -6.73
CA VAL A 286 4.48 -4.34 -5.77
C VAL A 286 3.76 -3.18 -6.46
N ASN A 287 4.50 -2.31 -7.15
CA ASN A 287 3.95 -1.13 -7.81
C ASN A 287 2.98 -1.47 -8.95
N ARG A 288 3.14 -2.64 -9.57
CA ARG A 288 2.23 -3.18 -10.58
C ARG A 288 1.12 -4.04 -9.99
N GLU A 289 1.14 -4.28 -8.69
CA GLU A 289 0.16 -5.08 -7.96
C GLU A 289 0.10 -6.54 -8.44
N GLU A 290 1.21 -7.03 -9.03
CA GLU A 290 1.35 -8.36 -9.63
C GLU A 290 1.69 -9.44 -8.59
N LEU A 291 1.99 -9.04 -7.36
CA LEU A 291 2.17 -10.00 -6.26
C LEU A 291 0.84 -10.66 -5.92
N LYS A 292 0.89 -11.97 -5.69
CA LYS A 292 -0.27 -12.70 -5.20
C LYS A 292 -0.59 -12.21 -3.77
N PRO A 293 -1.86 -11.93 -3.45
CA PRO A 293 -2.26 -11.61 -2.08
C PRO A 293 -1.80 -12.68 -1.10
N SER A 294 -1.20 -12.23 0.00
CA SER A 294 -0.83 -13.11 1.11
C SER A 294 -2.08 -13.71 1.73
N ARG A 295 -1.94 -14.93 2.25
CA ARG A 295 -3.00 -15.64 2.96
C ARG A 295 -2.47 -16.17 4.28
N VAL A 296 -3.37 -16.40 5.24
CA VAL A 296 -3.02 -17.18 6.43
C VAL A 296 -2.51 -18.54 5.96
N PRO A 297 -1.28 -18.96 6.35
CA PRO A 297 -0.69 -20.23 5.90
C PRO A 297 -1.65 -21.41 6.05
N GLY A 298 -1.74 -22.25 5.01
CA GLY A 298 -2.63 -23.40 4.99
C GLY A 298 -4.12 -23.09 4.76
N THR A 299 -4.51 -21.82 4.60
CA THR A 299 -5.93 -21.43 4.42
C THR A 299 -6.16 -20.63 3.14
N VAL A 300 -7.44 -20.35 2.84
CA VAL A 300 -7.87 -19.50 1.73
C VAL A 300 -7.97 -18.01 2.07
N ILE A 301 -7.71 -17.65 3.33
CA ILE A 301 -8.11 -16.38 3.91
C ILE A 301 -7.08 -15.32 3.56
N PRO A 302 -7.44 -14.28 2.79
CA PRO A 302 -6.53 -13.22 2.40
C PRO A 302 -6.16 -12.34 3.59
N LEU A 303 -4.93 -11.83 3.58
CA LEU A 303 -4.43 -10.85 4.55
C LEU A 303 -4.43 -9.45 3.94
N CYS A 304 -4.50 -8.45 4.80
CA CYS A 304 -4.33 -7.05 4.41
C CYS A 304 -2.94 -6.84 3.81
N ALA A 305 -2.89 -6.19 2.64
CA ALA A 305 -1.64 -5.89 1.95
C ALA A 305 -1.22 -4.41 2.08
N ALA A 306 -1.92 -3.59 2.88
CA ALA A 306 -1.70 -2.14 2.94
C ALA A 306 -0.25 -1.73 3.25
N GLN A 307 0.46 -2.52 4.07
CA GLN A 307 1.85 -2.24 4.42
C GLN A 307 2.83 -2.37 3.24
N CYS A 308 2.48 -3.12 2.18
CA CYS A 308 3.32 -3.27 1.00
C CYS A 308 3.56 -1.95 0.26
N GLU A 309 2.62 -1.00 0.35
CA GLU A 309 2.73 0.32 -0.29
C GLU A 309 3.95 1.09 0.22
N ARG A 310 4.23 1.00 1.52
CA ARG A 310 5.28 1.78 2.20
C ARG A 310 6.62 1.05 2.25
N MET A 311 6.76 -0.12 1.63
CA MET A 311 7.98 -0.92 1.75
C MET A 311 9.20 -0.31 1.04
N PHE A 312 8.97 0.50 -0.01
CA PHE A 312 10.02 1.23 -0.71
C PHE A 312 9.73 2.71 -0.72
N ASN A 313 10.78 3.53 -0.87
CA ASN A 313 10.68 4.99 -0.96
C ASN A 313 9.91 5.60 0.22
N THR A 314 10.06 5.03 1.40
CA THR A 314 9.46 5.57 2.63
C THR A 314 10.56 5.79 3.64
N THR A 315 10.54 6.94 4.29
CA THR A 315 11.38 7.20 5.47
C THR A 315 10.53 7.82 6.57
N ARG A 316 10.99 7.67 7.80
CA ARG A 316 10.48 8.42 8.93
C ARG A 316 11.31 9.70 9.06
N THR A 317 10.64 10.85 9.15
CA THR A 317 11.26 12.15 9.37
C THR A 317 10.95 12.58 10.80
N PRO A 318 11.97 12.88 11.63
CA PRO A 318 11.77 13.26 13.02
C PRO A 318 10.99 14.58 13.10
N GLY A 319 9.98 14.60 13.97
CA GLY A 319 9.25 15.80 14.38
C GLY A 319 9.51 16.10 15.85
N GLU A 320 9.12 17.28 16.34
CA GLU A 320 9.37 17.68 17.74
C GLU A 320 8.53 16.84 18.69
N VAL A 321 7.22 16.77 18.41
CA VAL A 321 6.26 15.99 19.20
C VAL A 321 5.94 14.65 18.52
N THR A 322 5.73 14.68 17.21
CA THR A 322 5.28 13.53 16.42
C THR A 322 6.11 13.45 15.14
N ASP A 323 6.70 12.29 14.89
CA ASP A 323 7.42 12.04 13.65
C ASP A 323 6.46 11.82 12.49
N THR A 324 6.94 12.02 11.27
CA THR A 324 6.10 11.85 10.07
C THR A 324 6.66 10.76 9.18
N LEU A 325 5.78 9.97 8.55
CA LEU A 325 6.19 9.06 7.49
C LEU A 325 6.12 9.79 6.15
N GLN A 326 7.27 9.93 5.51
CA GLN A 326 7.38 10.51 4.18
C GLN A 326 7.51 9.40 3.14
N HIS A 327 6.52 9.31 2.25
CA HIS A 327 6.48 8.33 1.17
C HIS A 327 6.53 9.01 -0.20
N TRP A 328 7.45 8.57 -1.06
CA TRP A 328 7.57 9.04 -2.45
C TRP A 328 7.10 7.99 -3.44
N GLN A 329 6.23 8.38 -4.37
CA GLN A 329 5.65 7.46 -5.36
C GLN A 329 6.70 6.85 -6.30
N ASP A 330 7.84 7.53 -6.51
CA ASP A 330 8.88 7.04 -7.39
C ASP A 330 10.28 7.48 -6.96
N SER A 331 11.27 6.66 -7.31
CA SER A 331 12.69 6.96 -7.11
C SER A 331 13.52 6.21 -8.15
N GLU A 332 14.55 6.87 -8.69
CA GLU A 332 15.44 6.31 -9.71
C GLU A 332 16.84 6.00 -9.19
N PHE A 333 17.06 6.17 -7.89
CA PHE A 333 18.33 5.91 -7.24
C PHE A 333 18.14 5.14 -5.93
N VAL A 334 19.24 4.58 -5.42
CA VAL A 334 19.37 4.06 -4.06
C VAL A 334 20.45 4.85 -3.34
N ALA A 335 20.27 5.10 -2.05
CA ALA A 335 21.30 5.66 -1.21
C ALA A 335 22.24 4.53 -0.76
N VAL A 336 23.55 4.73 -0.91
CA VAL A 336 24.58 3.78 -0.48
C VAL A 336 25.46 4.49 0.54
N TYR A 337 25.66 3.86 1.70
CA TYR A 337 26.58 4.35 2.72
C TYR A 337 27.86 3.52 2.67
N HIS A 338 29.03 4.16 2.58
CA HIS A 338 30.34 3.51 2.62
C HIS A 338 31.38 4.44 3.26
N ARG A 339 32.12 3.92 4.25
CA ARG A 339 33.22 4.64 4.93
C ARG A 339 32.90 6.08 5.35
N GLY A 340 31.74 6.30 5.97
CA GLY A 340 31.35 7.63 6.46
C GLY A 340 30.72 8.55 5.40
N ARG A 341 30.51 8.06 4.17
CA ARG A 341 29.98 8.85 3.06
C ARG A 341 28.69 8.31 2.50
N TYR A 342 27.87 9.21 1.97
CA TYR A 342 26.59 8.89 1.33
C TYR A 342 26.67 9.09 -0.18
N PHE A 343 26.40 8.03 -0.93
CA PHE A 343 26.42 8.02 -2.38
C PHE A 343 25.01 7.86 -2.92
N ARG A 344 24.70 8.64 -3.96
CA ARG A 344 23.49 8.47 -4.76
C ARG A 344 23.80 7.54 -5.93
N LEU A 345 23.43 6.27 -5.83
CA LEU A 345 23.63 5.30 -6.91
C LEU A 345 22.39 5.26 -7.80
N TRP A 346 22.53 5.67 -9.07
CA TRP A 346 21.47 5.58 -10.06
C TRP A 346 21.24 4.14 -10.48
N VAL A 347 19.97 3.72 -10.45
CA VAL A 347 19.58 2.34 -10.81
C VAL A 347 18.80 2.29 -12.13
N TYR A 348 18.47 3.44 -12.71
CA TYR A 348 17.89 3.56 -14.05
C TYR A 348 18.80 4.39 -14.96
N SER A 349 18.82 4.04 -16.25
CA SER A 349 19.42 4.85 -17.31
C SER A 349 18.57 4.72 -18.57
N ALA A 350 18.29 5.84 -19.25
CA ALA A 350 17.46 5.89 -20.46
C ALA A 350 16.14 5.09 -20.34
N GLY A 351 15.47 5.16 -19.19
CA GLY A 351 14.20 4.49 -18.93
C GLY A 351 14.28 2.98 -18.65
N ARG A 352 15.46 2.34 -18.72
CA ARG A 352 15.65 0.94 -18.34
C ARG A 352 16.28 0.82 -16.95
N LEU A 353 15.94 -0.28 -16.27
CA LEU A 353 16.68 -0.71 -15.08
C LEU A 353 18.09 -1.13 -15.52
N LEU A 354 19.10 -0.72 -14.77
CA LEU A 354 20.47 -1.18 -14.99
C LEU A 354 20.59 -2.68 -14.70
N SER A 355 21.44 -3.36 -15.45
CA SER A 355 21.75 -4.77 -15.23
C SER A 355 22.53 -4.96 -13.92
N PRO A 356 22.50 -6.17 -13.32
CA PRO A 356 23.28 -6.46 -12.12
C PRO A 356 24.77 -6.14 -12.26
N ARG A 357 25.34 -6.35 -13.46
CA ARG A 357 26.76 -6.05 -13.75
C ARG A 357 27.05 -4.56 -13.77
N GLU A 358 26.15 -3.75 -14.31
CA GLU A 358 26.28 -2.28 -14.31
C GLU A 358 26.16 -1.71 -12.89
N ILE A 359 25.22 -2.22 -12.09
CA ILE A 359 25.09 -1.83 -10.68
C ILE A 359 26.32 -2.30 -9.89
N GLN A 360 26.79 -3.54 -10.11
CA GLN A 360 28.03 -4.03 -9.51
C GLN A 360 29.22 -3.12 -9.84
N HIS A 361 29.37 -2.68 -11.10
CA HIS A 361 30.46 -1.79 -11.49
C HIS A 361 30.38 -0.44 -10.77
N GLN A 362 29.18 0.14 -10.62
CA GLN A 362 28.99 1.36 -9.82
C GLN A 362 29.28 1.14 -8.34
N ILE A 363 28.86 0.02 -7.75
CA ILE A 363 29.18 -0.31 -6.36
C ILE A 363 30.69 -0.49 -6.20
N GLN A 364 31.37 -1.15 -7.14
CA GLN A 364 32.82 -1.32 -7.10
C GLN A 364 33.53 0.03 -7.12
N LYS A 365 33.09 0.98 -7.97
CA LYS A 365 33.58 2.36 -7.95
C LYS A 365 33.40 3.04 -6.60
N ILE A 366 32.27 2.82 -5.91
CA ILE A 366 32.05 3.36 -4.55
C ILE A 366 32.99 2.69 -3.55
N LEU A 367 33.20 1.37 -3.65
CA LEU A 367 34.10 0.64 -2.75
C LEU A 367 35.55 1.10 -2.88
N ASP A 368 35.98 1.35 -4.12
CA ASP A 368 37.33 1.78 -4.49
C ASP A 368 37.55 3.30 -4.37
N ASP A 369 36.51 4.08 -4.04
CA ASP A 369 36.59 5.53 -3.90
C ASP A 369 37.50 5.90 -2.71
N PRO A 370 38.64 6.59 -2.94
CA PRO A 370 39.60 6.94 -1.89
C PRO A 370 39.22 8.22 -1.13
N THR A 371 38.16 8.90 -1.54
CA THR A 371 37.87 10.27 -1.14
C THR A 371 37.21 10.30 0.24
N THR A 372 37.66 11.23 1.10
CA THR A 372 37.32 11.30 2.52
C THR A 372 35.96 11.97 2.75
N PRO A 373 35.25 11.64 3.84
CA PRO A 373 33.99 12.31 4.19
C PRO A 373 34.19 13.80 4.42
N VAL A 374 33.20 14.61 4.03
CA VAL A 374 33.22 16.03 4.40
C VAL A 374 33.03 16.18 5.92
N PRO A 375 33.50 17.28 6.55
CA PRO A 375 33.38 17.45 7.99
C PRO A 375 31.95 17.21 8.50
N GLY A 376 31.79 16.24 9.40
CA GLY A 376 30.50 15.86 10.00
C GLY A 376 29.70 14.79 9.24
N GLU A 377 30.01 14.50 7.96
CA GLU A 377 29.27 13.53 7.14
C GLU A 377 29.27 12.12 7.76
N GLU A 378 30.42 11.70 8.28
CA GLU A 378 30.62 10.41 8.94
C GLU A 378 29.70 10.19 10.16
N LYS A 379 29.21 11.28 10.78
CA LYS A 379 28.36 11.27 11.96
C LYS A 379 26.87 11.41 11.63
N LEU A 380 26.51 11.73 10.39
CA LEU A 380 25.11 11.94 9.99
C LEU A 380 24.24 10.71 10.27
N GLY A 381 24.74 9.52 9.96
CA GLY A 381 24.01 8.27 10.23
C GLY A 381 23.73 8.07 11.72
N ALA A 382 24.61 8.55 12.60
CA ALA A 382 24.42 8.48 14.04
C ALA A 382 23.31 9.42 14.54
N LEU A 383 22.99 10.49 13.81
CA LEU A 383 21.90 11.40 14.18
C LEU A 383 20.53 10.71 14.12
N SER A 384 20.36 9.70 13.27
CA SER A 384 19.16 8.85 13.24
C SER A 384 18.95 8.02 14.52
N ARG A 385 19.95 7.97 15.42
CA ARG A 385 19.88 7.30 16.72
C ARG A 385 19.43 8.23 17.85
N LYS A 386 19.49 9.55 17.67
CA LYS A 386 19.23 10.49 18.75
C LYS A 386 17.75 10.49 19.16
N GLN A 387 17.52 10.76 20.44
CA GLN A 387 16.20 10.97 21.01
C GLN A 387 15.53 12.16 20.30
N GLY A 388 14.25 12.03 19.95
CA GLY A 388 13.56 12.82 18.92
C GLY A 388 13.43 14.33 19.16
N SER A 389 14.55 15.07 19.09
CA SER A 389 14.61 16.53 19.03
C SER A 389 15.31 16.98 17.74
N LEU A 390 14.64 17.81 16.93
CA LEU A 390 15.09 18.28 15.60
C LEU A 390 16.39 19.07 15.59
N GLY A 391 16.71 19.79 16.68
CA GLY A 391 17.75 20.84 16.71
C GLY A 391 19.07 20.48 16.01
N PRO A 392 19.70 19.33 16.31
CA PRO A 392 21.00 18.98 15.71
C PRO A 392 20.93 18.43 14.28
N CYS A 393 19.78 17.94 13.82
CA CYS A 393 19.63 17.28 12.52
C CYS A 393 19.41 18.27 11.39
N GLU A 394 18.60 19.31 11.64
CA GLU A 394 18.23 20.29 10.63
C GLU A 394 19.39 21.26 10.34
N GLU A 395 20.13 21.69 11.37
CA GLU A 395 21.37 22.47 11.24
C GLU A 395 22.45 21.71 10.45
N ALA A 396 22.64 20.41 10.73
CA ALA A 396 23.64 19.58 10.04
C ALA A 396 23.28 19.37 8.55
N VAL A 397 21.99 19.22 8.23
CA VAL A 397 21.52 19.06 6.84
C VAL A 397 21.56 20.39 6.08
N LEU A 398 21.26 21.52 6.73
CA LEU A 398 21.34 22.86 6.13
C LEU A 398 22.79 23.26 5.85
N GLN A 399 23.74 22.95 6.74
CA GLN A 399 25.18 23.17 6.49
C GLN A 399 25.73 22.38 5.31
N LEU A 400 25.14 21.21 5.00
CA LEU A 400 25.54 20.38 3.86
C LEU A 400 24.84 20.75 2.55
N ARG A 401 23.67 21.39 2.60
CA ARG A 401 22.98 21.89 1.39
C ARG A 401 23.58 23.19 0.83
N GLY A 402 24.36 23.90 1.64
CA GLY A 402 25.02 25.16 1.27
C GLY A 402 26.43 25.02 0.69
N LYS A 403 26.88 23.81 0.33
CA LYS A 403 28.21 23.54 -0.23
C LYS A 403 28.15 22.73 -1.51
#